data_AF-A0AAX4IZR0-F1
#
_entry.id   AF-A0AAX4IZR0-F1
#
_cell.length_a   1.000
_cell.length_b   1.000
_cell.length_c   1.000
_cell.angle_alpha   90.00
_cell.angle_beta   90.00
_cell.angle_gamma   90.00
#
_symmetry.space_group_name_H-M   'P 1'
#
loop_
_entity.id
_entity.type
_entity.pdbx_description
1 polymer ?
#
loop_
_entity_poly.entity_id
_entity_poly.type
_entity_poly.pdbx_seq_one_letter_code
_entity_poly.pdbx_strand_id
1 'polypeptide(L)'
;MAETEARQWTIVLILSALVLSFVVLSQILTTYATAYRAAPNEITSFIDAVDFSVEENESYDRDVARVQRLEDKLRLGRLLREIQKGGDDLREDINSMLLSNDTATLHMSARLLWASKRRDLEERVRRLDLVKMRFLVVYMGVVAERASTTTERQAPVLTPQRDTEKTPVSPFTPPMNAVNANLTRALTEEIRERPPLRRLTTQAIGHRENTGTGHKFGWAGVVQELQKSPRMHKRRSSIERSIEQELANAKLTI
;
A
#
# COMPACT_ATOMS: atom_id res chain seq x y z
N MET A 1 -50.60 -17.92 49.91
CA MET A 1 -49.62 -18.78 49.21
C MET A 1 -49.26 -18.21 47.84
N ALA A 2 -50.22 -17.82 47.00
CA ALA A 2 -49.94 -17.21 45.69
C ALA A 2 -49.11 -15.90 45.75
N GLU A 3 -49.34 -15.04 46.76
CA GLU A 3 -48.61 -13.77 46.90
C GLU A 3 -47.13 -13.95 47.25
N THR A 4 -46.78 -14.97 48.04
CA THR A 4 -45.41 -15.28 48.42
C THR A 4 -44.63 -15.87 47.25
N GLU A 5 -45.26 -16.72 46.44
CA GLU A 5 -44.67 -17.28 45.22
C GLU A 5 -44.43 -16.18 44.17
N ALA A 6 -45.41 -15.30 43.94
CA ALA A 6 -45.25 -14.15 43.05
C ALA A 6 -44.11 -13.23 43.51
N ARG A 7 -43.98 -13.00 44.83
CA ARG A 7 -42.87 -12.21 45.40
C ARG A 7 -41.51 -12.89 45.23
N GLN A 8 -41.45 -14.22 45.30
CA GLN A 8 -40.22 -14.96 45.08
C GLN A 8 -39.77 -14.90 43.60
N TRP A 9 -40.70 -15.10 42.67
CA TRP A 9 -40.41 -14.98 41.23
C TRP A 9 -39.97 -13.58 40.84
N THR A 10 -40.58 -12.53 41.39
CA THR A 10 -40.15 -11.15 41.12
C THR A 10 -38.73 -10.88 41.63
N ILE A 11 -38.35 -11.39 42.81
CA ILE A 11 -36.96 -11.27 43.31
C ILE A 11 -35.98 -11.99 42.37
N VAL A 12 -36.29 -13.21 41.94
CA VAL A 12 -35.45 -13.97 41.01
C VAL A 12 -35.31 -13.25 39.66
N LEU A 13 -36.41 -12.69 39.14
CA LEU A 13 -36.40 -11.93 37.89
C LEU A 13 -35.58 -10.64 38.01
N ILE A 14 -35.72 -9.88 39.10
CA ILE A 14 -34.92 -8.67 39.33
C ILE A 14 -33.44 -9.03 39.47
N LEU A 15 -33.12 -10.07 40.26
CA LEU A 15 -31.74 -10.46 40.49
C LEU A 15 -31.07 -10.97 39.21
N SER A 16 -31.78 -11.77 38.40
CA SER A 16 -31.30 -12.21 37.09
C SER A 16 -31.14 -11.05 36.10
N ALA A 17 -32.08 -10.10 36.05
CA ALA A 17 -31.96 -8.90 35.24
C ALA A 17 -30.75 -8.04 35.65
N LEU A 18 -30.50 -7.89 36.95
CA LEU A 18 -29.34 -7.18 37.48
C LEU A 18 -28.03 -7.87 37.11
N VAL A 19 -27.96 -9.21 37.25
CA VAL A 19 -26.77 -9.98 36.85
C VAL A 19 -26.52 -9.87 35.36
N LEU A 20 -27.55 -10.00 34.51
CA LEU A 20 -27.42 -9.83 33.06
C LEU A 20 -26.97 -8.40 32.71
N SER A 21 -27.55 -7.39 33.35
CA SER A 21 -27.13 -5.98 33.17
C SER A 21 -25.67 -5.79 33.55
N PHE A 22 -25.22 -6.36 34.68
CA PHE A 22 -23.84 -6.28 35.13
C PHE A 22 -22.88 -6.95 34.15
N VAL A 23 -23.23 -8.11 33.60
CA VAL A 23 -22.43 -8.79 32.58
C VAL A 23 -22.27 -7.92 31.35
N VAL A 24 -23.35 -7.32 30.85
CA VAL A 24 -23.30 -6.42 29.69
C VAL A 24 -22.46 -5.17 29.98
N LEU A 25 -22.63 -4.56 31.16
CA LEU A 25 -21.81 -3.41 31.58
C LEU A 25 -20.33 -3.76 31.69
N SER A 26 -19.99 -4.93 32.21
CA SER A 26 -18.60 -5.41 32.29
C SER A 26 -18.00 -5.63 30.90
N GLN A 27 -18.76 -6.17 29.94
CA GLN A 27 -18.31 -6.32 28.56
C GLN A 27 -18.05 -4.97 27.88
N ILE A 28 -18.94 -4.00 28.11
CA ILE A 28 -18.76 -2.63 27.63
C ILE A 28 -17.50 -2.02 28.27
N LEU A 29 -17.39 -2.07 29.60
CA LEU A 29 -16.28 -1.47 30.33
C LEU A 29 -14.93 -2.08 29.92
N THR A 30 -14.86 -3.39 29.76
CA THR A 30 -13.63 -4.06 29.29
C THR A 30 -13.24 -3.63 27.88
N THR A 31 -14.21 -3.48 26.96
CA THR A 31 -13.97 -2.99 25.60
C THR A 31 -13.48 -1.54 25.59
N TYR A 32 -14.07 -0.66 26.39
CA TYR A 32 -13.62 0.73 26.51
C TYR A 32 -12.27 0.84 27.23
N ALA A 33 -12.00 -0.02 28.22
CA ALA A 33 -10.74 -0.03 28.95
C ALA A 33 -9.56 -0.51 28.08
N THR A 34 -9.77 -1.53 27.24
CA THR A 34 -8.76 -1.96 26.27
C THR A 34 -8.51 -0.89 25.22
N ALA A 35 -9.57 -0.26 24.70
CA ALA A 35 -9.45 0.87 23.77
C ALA A 35 -8.70 2.06 24.40
N TYR A 36 -8.99 2.39 25.66
CA TYR A 36 -8.31 3.45 26.40
C TYR A 36 -6.81 3.19 26.55
N ARG A 37 -6.42 1.94 26.85
CA ARG A 37 -5.01 1.55 26.98
C ARG A 37 -4.28 1.51 25.65
N ALA A 38 -4.95 1.15 24.56
CA ALA A 38 -4.35 1.08 23.22
C ALA A 38 -4.23 2.44 22.54
N ALA A 39 -5.09 3.41 22.88
CA ALA A 39 -5.15 4.75 22.30
C ALA A 39 -3.78 5.45 22.09
N PRO A 40 -2.85 5.51 23.08
CA PRO A 40 -1.58 6.20 22.89
C PRO A 40 -0.65 5.54 21.87
N ASN A 41 -0.67 4.21 21.73
CA ASN A 41 0.17 3.50 20.77
C ASN A 41 -0.42 3.54 19.35
N GLU A 42 -1.76 3.56 19.26
CA GLU A 42 -2.45 3.62 17.98
C GLU A 42 -2.37 5.03 17.39
N ILE A 43 -2.54 6.10 18.20
CA ILE A 43 -2.42 7.47 17.69
C ILE A 43 -1.02 7.75 17.11
N THR A 44 0.04 7.21 17.72
CA THR A 44 1.41 7.39 17.19
C THR A 44 1.56 6.74 15.83
N SER A 45 0.93 5.58 15.60
CA SER A 45 0.94 4.95 14.28
C SER A 45 0.20 5.77 13.22
N PHE A 46 -0.88 6.46 13.59
CA PHE A 46 -1.58 7.38 12.68
C PHE A 46 -0.77 8.64 12.39
N ILE A 47 -0.07 9.18 13.39
CA ILE A 47 0.84 10.32 13.21
C ILE A 47 1.97 9.93 12.24
N ASP A 48 2.65 8.80 12.49
CA ASP A 48 3.71 8.30 11.61
C ASP A 48 3.21 8.06 10.18
N ALA A 49 1.99 7.53 10.02
CA ALA A 49 1.38 7.32 8.72
C ALA A 49 1.08 8.62 7.97
N VAL A 50 0.62 9.66 8.67
CA VAL A 50 0.40 10.99 8.11
C VAL A 50 1.73 11.65 7.73
N ASP A 51 2.73 11.59 8.61
CA ASP A 51 4.05 12.17 8.34
C ASP A 51 4.72 11.50 7.14
N PHE A 52 4.66 10.17 7.06
CA PHE A 52 5.12 9.43 5.88
C PHE A 52 4.36 9.84 4.61
N SER A 53 3.04 10.05 4.73
CA SER A 53 2.23 10.51 3.61
C SER A 53 2.63 11.90 3.11
N VAL A 54 3.02 12.81 4.01
CA VAL A 54 3.47 14.16 3.65
C VAL A 54 4.83 14.09 2.94
N GLU A 55 5.78 13.34 3.48
CA GLU A 55 7.11 13.15 2.86
C GLU A 55 6.99 12.53 1.45
N GLU A 56 6.13 11.53 1.31
CA GLU A 56 5.83 10.89 0.02
C GLU A 56 5.20 11.88 -0.97
N ASN A 57 4.26 12.71 -0.50
CA ASN A 57 3.59 13.72 -1.33
C ASN A 57 4.57 14.80 -1.83
N GLU A 58 5.51 15.25 -0.99
CA GLU A 58 6.58 16.15 -1.41
C GLU A 58 7.49 15.53 -2.48
N SER A 59 7.74 14.22 -2.40
CA SER A 59 8.47 13.50 -3.44
C SER A 59 7.70 13.47 -4.75
N TYR A 60 6.39 13.22 -4.69
CA TYR A 60 5.55 13.22 -5.88
C TYR A 60 5.42 14.58 -6.53
N ASP A 61 5.35 15.67 -5.77
CA ASP A 61 5.31 17.03 -6.34
C ASP A 61 6.53 17.32 -7.23
N ARG A 62 7.73 16.91 -6.77
CA ARG A 62 8.97 17.00 -7.57
C ARG A 62 8.91 16.20 -8.86
N ASP A 63 8.28 15.02 -8.85
CA ASP A 63 8.16 14.17 -10.03
C ASP A 63 7.05 14.63 -11.00
N VAL A 64 5.93 15.15 -10.49
CA VAL A 64 4.87 15.79 -11.29
C VAL A 64 5.41 17.04 -12.00
N ALA A 65 6.29 17.81 -11.35
CA ALA A 65 6.94 18.96 -11.97
C ALA A 65 7.78 18.59 -13.20
N ARG A 66 8.31 17.35 -13.26
CA ARG A 66 9.08 16.79 -14.39
C ARG A 66 8.19 16.24 -15.51
N VAL A 67 6.86 16.23 -15.34
CA VAL A 67 5.91 15.82 -16.39
C VAL A 67 5.74 16.94 -17.41
N GLN A 68 6.05 16.66 -18.67
CA GLN A 68 6.02 17.63 -19.79
C GLN A 68 4.63 17.74 -20.42
N ARG A 69 3.82 16.67 -20.38
CA ARG A 69 2.44 16.70 -20.86
C ARG A 69 1.57 17.45 -19.86
N LEU A 70 0.96 18.54 -20.32
CA LEU A 70 0.18 19.44 -19.48
C LEU A 70 -1.10 18.76 -18.95
N GLU A 71 -1.75 17.92 -19.76
CA GLU A 71 -2.99 17.23 -19.39
C GLU A 71 -2.76 16.17 -18.30
N ASP A 72 -1.74 15.34 -18.47
CA ASP A 72 -1.30 14.38 -17.44
C ASP A 72 -0.86 15.10 -16.17
N LYS A 73 -0.15 16.22 -16.32
CA LYS A 73 0.27 17.07 -15.19
C LYS A 73 -0.93 17.67 -14.44
N LEU A 74 -1.96 18.14 -15.14
CA LEU A 74 -3.18 18.67 -14.51
C LEU A 74 -3.97 17.57 -13.79
N ARG A 75 -4.12 16.40 -14.41
CA ARG A 75 -4.82 15.27 -13.81
C ARG A 75 -4.09 14.76 -12.57
N LEU A 76 -2.77 14.62 -12.66
CA LEU A 76 -1.93 14.14 -11.56
C LEU A 76 -1.83 15.20 -10.45
N GLY A 77 -1.72 16.48 -10.80
CA GLY A 77 -1.74 17.59 -9.84
C GLY A 77 -3.08 17.74 -9.12
N ARG A 78 -4.22 17.48 -9.77
CA ARG A 78 -5.53 17.45 -9.11
C ARG A 78 -5.59 16.33 -8.06
N LEU A 79 -5.16 15.13 -8.44
CA LEU A 79 -5.12 13.99 -7.51
C LEU A 79 -4.15 14.24 -6.36
N LEU A 80 -2.98 14.83 -6.63
CA LEU A 80 -2.01 15.18 -5.60
C LEU A 80 -2.58 16.20 -4.60
N ARG A 81 -3.31 17.21 -5.10
CA ARG A 81 -3.98 18.18 -4.24
C ARG A 81 -5.12 17.57 -3.42
N GLU A 82 -5.84 16.59 -3.98
CA GLU A 82 -6.85 15.82 -3.24
C GLU A 82 -6.20 14.97 -2.14
N ILE A 83 -5.04 14.35 -2.39
CA ILE A 83 -4.25 13.61 -1.38
C ILE A 83 -3.76 14.56 -0.29
N GLN A 84 -3.17 15.69 -0.68
CA GLN A 84 -2.66 16.67 0.27
C GLN A 84 -3.77 17.20 1.16
N LYS A 85 -4.92 17.56 0.58
CA LYS A 85 -6.07 18.00 1.36
C LYS A 85 -6.55 16.91 2.33
N GLY A 86 -6.65 15.66 1.88
CA GLY A 86 -7.05 14.55 2.75
C GLY A 86 -6.05 14.27 3.88
N GLY A 87 -4.75 14.45 3.61
CA GLY A 87 -3.69 14.38 4.62
C GLY A 87 -3.74 15.53 5.62
N ASP A 88 -3.94 16.77 5.15
CA ASP A 88 -4.07 17.96 5.99
C ASP A 88 -5.32 17.88 6.89
N ASP A 89 -6.47 17.48 6.34
CA ASP A 89 -7.71 17.27 7.09
C ASP A 89 -7.50 16.21 8.19
N LEU A 90 -6.79 15.11 7.87
CA LEU A 90 -6.47 14.05 8.83
C LEU A 90 -5.50 14.53 9.92
N ARG A 91 -4.52 15.36 9.56
CA ARG A 91 -3.58 15.96 10.49
C ARG A 91 -4.27 16.93 11.45
N GLU A 92 -5.20 17.75 10.95
CA GLU A 92 -6.01 18.65 11.76
C GLU A 92 -6.88 17.87 12.75
N ASP A 93 -7.56 16.81 12.28
CA ASP A 93 -8.36 15.93 13.13
C ASP A 93 -7.50 15.29 14.24
N ILE A 94 -6.31 14.79 13.90
CA ILE A 94 -5.35 14.24 14.88
C ILE A 94 -4.91 15.32 15.88
N ASN A 95 -4.55 16.50 15.39
CA ASN A 95 -4.07 17.59 16.23
C ASN A 95 -5.14 18.09 17.20
N SER A 96 -6.42 18.08 16.79
CA SER A 96 -7.55 18.43 17.66
C SER A 96 -7.72 17.49 18.87
N MET A 97 -7.18 16.27 18.78
CA MET A 97 -7.26 15.27 19.86
C MET A 97 -6.03 15.27 20.77
N LEU A 98 -4.92 15.87 20.34
CA LEU A 98 -3.68 15.97 21.11
C LEU A 98 -3.74 17.17 22.06
N LEU A 99 -3.28 16.98 23.30
CA LEU A 99 -3.18 18.06 24.29
C LEU A 99 -2.06 19.07 23.96
N SER A 100 -1.02 18.63 23.26
CA SER A 100 0.11 19.45 22.85
C SER A 100 0.76 18.80 21.62
N ASN A 101 1.17 19.63 20.66
CA ASN A 101 1.67 19.21 19.35
C ASN A 101 2.95 18.34 19.45
N ASP A 102 3.73 18.49 20.53
CA ASP A 102 5.00 17.77 20.71
C ASP A 102 4.87 16.47 21.51
N THR A 103 3.72 16.24 22.14
CA THR A 103 3.51 15.06 22.98
C THR A 103 2.33 14.29 22.44
N ALA A 104 2.53 13.00 22.11
CA ALA A 104 1.48 12.04 21.70
C ALA A 104 0.42 11.75 22.81
N THR A 105 0.24 12.68 23.74
CA THR A 105 -0.72 12.63 24.83
C THR A 105 -2.07 13.14 24.36
N LEU A 106 -3.03 12.23 24.19
CA LEU A 106 -4.41 12.57 23.86
C LEU A 106 -5.17 13.23 25.02
N HIS A 107 -6.11 14.11 24.70
CA HIS A 107 -7.14 14.59 25.61
C HIS A 107 -7.89 13.45 26.30
N MET A 108 -8.29 13.64 27.57
CA MET A 108 -9.01 12.62 28.33
C MET A 108 -10.37 12.26 27.69
N SER A 109 -11.05 13.24 27.08
CA SER A 109 -12.26 13.03 26.28
C SER A 109 -11.99 12.23 25.00
N ALA A 110 -10.90 12.51 24.30
CA ALA A 110 -10.47 11.76 23.12
C ALA A 110 -10.11 10.31 23.47
N ARG A 111 -9.50 10.07 24.64
CA ARG A 111 -9.22 8.71 25.14
C ARG A 111 -10.50 7.94 25.49
N LEU A 112 -11.48 8.59 26.11
CA LEU A 112 -12.76 7.96 26.43
C LEU A 112 -13.58 7.63 25.17
N LEU A 113 -13.55 8.52 24.17
CA LEU A 113 -14.24 8.34 22.89
C LEU A 113 -13.37 7.66 21.81
N TRP A 114 -12.23 7.07 22.19
CA TRP A 114 -11.23 6.55 21.25
C TRP A 114 -11.81 5.53 20.30
N ALA A 115 -12.64 4.60 20.78
CA ALA A 115 -13.25 3.57 19.93
C ALA A 115 -14.07 4.15 18.75
N SER A 116 -14.74 5.30 18.96
CA SER A 116 -15.48 5.98 17.90
C SER A 116 -14.54 6.78 16.99
N LYS A 117 -13.60 7.52 17.56
CA LYS A 117 -12.66 8.36 16.80
C LYS A 117 -11.68 7.55 15.96
N ARG A 118 -11.20 6.43 16.50
CA ARG A 118 -10.39 5.44 15.79
C ARG A 118 -11.07 4.97 14.51
N ARG A 119 -12.35 4.60 14.55
CA ARG A 119 -13.09 4.16 13.35
C ARG A 119 -13.18 5.26 12.29
N ASP A 120 -13.38 6.51 12.71
CA ASP A 120 -13.43 7.64 11.77
C ASP A 120 -12.05 7.90 11.14
N LEU A 121 -10.97 7.83 11.94
CA LEU A 121 -9.59 7.95 11.45
C LEU A 121 -9.23 6.84 10.47
N GLU A 122 -9.53 5.58 10.81
CA GLU A 122 -9.28 4.43 9.93
C GLU A 122 -10.01 4.58 8.59
N GLU A 123 -11.26 5.03 8.59
CA GLU A 123 -12.02 5.26 7.35
C GLU A 123 -11.44 6.42 6.53
N ARG A 124 -10.99 7.51 7.18
CA ARG A 124 -10.32 8.63 6.49
C ARG A 124 -9.00 8.21 5.87
N VAL A 125 -8.18 7.44 6.59
CA VAL A 125 -6.94 6.84 6.08
C VAL A 125 -7.25 5.94 4.89
N ARG A 126 -8.28 5.09 4.97
CA ARG A 126 -8.68 4.21 3.87
C ARG A 126 -9.10 4.99 2.62
N ARG A 127 -9.80 6.11 2.80
CA ARG A 127 -10.17 7.01 1.70
C ARG A 127 -8.94 7.66 1.08
N LEU A 128 -8.01 8.13 1.92
CA LEU A 128 -6.74 8.69 1.47
C LEU A 128 -5.96 7.66 0.66
N ASP A 129 -5.85 6.42 1.15
CA ASP A 129 -5.18 5.31 0.46
C ASP A 129 -5.82 4.98 -0.88
N LEU A 130 -7.15 5.04 -1.00
CA LEU A 130 -7.83 4.82 -2.27
C LEU A 130 -7.45 5.89 -3.30
N VAL A 131 -7.37 7.16 -2.88
CA VAL A 131 -6.92 8.25 -3.76
C VAL A 131 -5.44 8.08 -4.10
N LYS A 132 -4.59 7.70 -3.15
CA LYS A 132 -3.18 7.37 -3.41
C LYS A 132 -3.03 6.24 -4.43
N MET A 133 -3.79 5.16 -4.29
CA MET A 133 -3.78 4.05 -5.26
C MET A 133 -4.19 4.53 -6.65
N ARG A 134 -5.24 5.35 -6.74
CA ARG A 134 -5.67 5.95 -8.01
C ARG A 134 -4.58 6.85 -8.62
N PHE A 135 -3.91 7.64 -7.80
CA PHE A 135 -2.78 8.47 -8.21
C PHE A 135 -1.64 7.60 -8.75
N LEU A 136 -1.24 6.57 -8.02
CA LEU A 136 -0.09 5.71 -8.35
C LEU A 136 -0.29 4.97 -9.67
N VAL A 137 -1.52 4.50 -9.92
CA VAL A 137 -1.88 3.86 -11.20
C VAL A 137 -1.77 4.84 -12.37
N VAL A 138 -2.29 6.06 -12.21
CA VAL A 138 -2.18 7.08 -13.26
C VAL A 138 -0.71 7.49 -13.46
N TYR A 139 0.04 7.65 -12.38
CA TYR A 139 1.47 7.95 -12.42
C TYR A 139 2.26 6.89 -13.19
N MET A 140 2.07 5.61 -12.85
CA MET A 140 2.73 4.50 -13.55
C MET A 140 2.34 4.41 -15.03
N GLY A 141 1.07 4.70 -15.37
CA GLY A 141 0.63 4.77 -16.77
C GLY A 141 1.39 5.83 -17.57
N VAL A 142 1.55 7.04 -17.00
CA VAL A 142 2.30 8.14 -17.64
C VAL A 142 3.79 7.81 -17.76
N VAL A 143 4.38 7.19 -16.73
CA VAL A 143 5.78 6.77 -16.75
C VAL A 143 6.02 5.66 -17.79
N ALA A 144 5.08 4.71 -17.93
CA ALA A 144 5.14 3.65 -18.94
C ALA A 144 5.02 4.20 -20.36
N GLU A 145 4.13 5.18 -20.61
CA GLU A 145 4.00 5.83 -21.92
C GLU A 145 5.27 6.61 -22.30
N ARG A 146 5.95 7.23 -21.33
CA ARG A 146 7.28 7.84 -21.56
C ARG A 146 8.34 6.82 -21.92
N ALA A 147 8.30 5.63 -21.31
CA ALA A 147 9.23 4.55 -21.62
C ALA A 147 9.00 3.97 -23.03
N SER A 148 7.73 3.82 -23.46
CA SER A 148 7.41 3.31 -24.80
C SER A 148 7.77 4.30 -25.91
N THR A 149 7.43 5.59 -25.73
CA THR A 149 7.77 6.65 -26.71
C THR A 149 9.27 6.87 -26.89
N THR A 150 10.08 6.57 -25.86
CA THR A 150 11.54 6.63 -25.96
C THR A 150 12.12 5.44 -26.75
N THR A 151 11.43 4.29 -26.72
CA THR A 151 11.85 3.07 -27.45
C THR A 151 11.53 3.17 -28.94
N GLU A 152 10.43 3.83 -29.32
CA GLU A 152 10.04 4.02 -30.72
C GLU A 152 10.93 5.03 -31.47
N ARG A 153 11.57 5.97 -30.76
CA ARG A 153 12.47 6.97 -31.35
C ARG A 153 13.87 6.43 -31.71
N GLN A 154 14.11 5.13 -31.48
CA GLN A 154 15.37 4.44 -31.78
C GLN A 154 15.22 3.33 -32.85
N ALA A 155 14.17 3.35 -33.68
CA ALA A 155 14.15 2.59 -34.92
C ALA A 155 14.74 3.44 -36.06
N PRO A 156 15.92 3.10 -36.61
CA PRO A 156 16.44 3.80 -37.78
C PRO A 156 15.58 3.48 -38.99
N VAL A 157 15.17 4.56 -39.67
CA VAL A 157 14.62 4.61 -41.01
C VAL A 157 15.44 3.74 -41.96
N LEU A 158 14.83 2.68 -42.52
CA LEU A 158 15.27 2.07 -43.78
C LEU A 158 14.03 1.58 -44.54
N THR A 159 13.47 2.48 -45.35
CA THR A 159 12.86 2.07 -46.63
C THR A 159 13.96 2.05 -47.69
N PRO A 160 13.90 1.09 -48.64
CA PRO A 160 13.81 1.55 -50.02
C PRO A 160 12.75 0.81 -50.86
N GLN A 161 12.20 1.63 -51.74
CA GLN A 161 11.19 1.47 -52.80
C GLN A 161 11.63 0.57 -53.98
N ARG A 162 10.73 -0.29 -54.51
CA ARG A 162 10.50 -0.49 -55.98
C ARG A 162 9.34 -1.45 -56.35
N ASP A 163 8.27 -0.86 -56.87
CA ASP A 163 7.51 -1.09 -58.12
C ASP A 163 7.12 -2.50 -58.64
N THR A 164 5.79 -2.67 -58.76
CA THR A 164 4.99 -3.04 -59.96
C THR A 164 5.15 -4.41 -60.65
N GLU A 165 4.15 -5.31 -60.54
CA GLU A 165 3.38 -5.86 -61.69
C GLU A 165 2.20 -6.79 -61.28
N LYS A 166 1.01 -6.49 -61.87
CA LYS A 166 -0.09 -7.37 -62.34
C LYS A 166 -0.97 -8.20 -61.38
N THR A 167 -2.19 -7.70 -61.17
CA THR A 167 -3.49 -8.44 -61.21
C THR A 167 -3.82 -8.90 -62.64
N PRO A 168 -4.84 -9.75 -62.96
CA PRO A 168 -6.14 -10.00 -62.27
C PRO A 168 -6.49 -11.51 -62.08
N VAL A 169 -7.53 -11.94 -61.35
CA VAL A 169 -8.95 -12.02 -61.75
C VAL A 169 -9.82 -12.44 -60.52
N SER A 170 -10.92 -11.73 -60.31
CA SER A 170 -12.11 -12.04 -59.47
C SER A 170 -13.18 -12.69 -60.40
N PRO A 171 -14.27 -13.41 -60.01
CA PRO A 171 -15.15 -13.13 -58.85
C PRO A 171 -15.91 -14.31 -58.20
N PHE A 172 -16.47 -14.11 -56.99
CA PHE A 172 -17.88 -14.37 -56.60
C PHE A 172 -18.07 -14.40 -55.06
N THR A 173 -19.15 -13.77 -54.59
CA THR A 173 -19.73 -13.76 -53.23
C THR A 173 -21.25 -13.58 -53.37
N PRO A 174 -22.13 -13.81 -52.37
CA PRO A 174 -22.11 -14.63 -51.12
C PRO A 174 -23.42 -15.52 -51.04
N PRO A 175 -24.02 -16.04 -49.92
CA PRO A 175 -24.22 -15.47 -48.56
C PRO A 175 -24.07 -16.39 -47.30
N MET A 176 -23.74 -15.74 -46.18
CA MET A 176 -24.10 -15.95 -44.75
C MET A 176 -23.92 -17.28 -43.97
N ASN A 177 -23.41 -17.07 -42.73
CA ASN A 177 -23.54 -17.84 -41.47
C ASN A 177 -22.61 -19.03 -41.19
N ALA A 178 -21.50 -18.79 -40.47
CA ALA A 178 -20.90 -19.72 -39.49
C ALA A 178 -19.75 -19.06 -38.69
N VAL A 179 -19.99 -17.89 -38.10
CA VAL A 179 -19.14 -17.41 -36.99
C VAL A 179 -19.50 -18.28 -35.79
N ASN A 180 -18.53 -18.99 -35.18
CA ASN A 180 -18.54 -19.64 -33.85
C ASN A 180 -18.19 -21.15 -33.75
N ALA A 181 -17.82 -21.87 -34.82
CA ALA A 181 -17.57 -23.32 -34.70
C ALA A 181 -16.11 -23.80 -34.77
N ASN A 182 -15.14 -22.95 -35.16
CA ASN A 182 -13.77 -23.41 -35.46
C ASN A 182 -12.69 -23.02 -34.42
N LEU A 183 -13.04 -22.31 -33.35
CA LEU A 183 -12.07 -21.89 -32.31
C LEU A 183 -11.91 -22.90 -31.16
N THR A 184 -12.83 -23.85 -31.00
CA THR A 184 -12.81 -24.83 -29.89
C THR A 184 -12.15 -26.15 -30.23
N ARG A 185 -11.73 -26.36 -31.48
CA ARG A 185 -10.97 -27.57 -31.89
C ARG A 185 -9.46 -27.37 -31.92
N ALA A 186 -8.98 -26.14 -32.12
CA ALA A 186 -7.55 -25.83 -32.22
C ALA A 186 -6.82 -25.74 -30.85
N LEU A 187 -7.54 -25.49 -29.75
CA LEU A 187 -6.93 -25.35 -28.41
C LEU A 187 -6.77 -26.68 -27.65
N THR A 188 -7.43 -27.75 -28.09
CA THR A 188 -7.50 -29.02 -27.33
C THR A 188 -6.48 -30.05 -27.83
N GLU A 189 -5.85 -29.82 -28.99
CA GLU A 189 -4.85 -30.73 -29.58
C GLU A 189 -3.39 -30.33 -29.30
N GLU A 190 -3.10 -29.10 -28.84
CA GLU A 190 -1.72 -28.65 -28.54
C GLU A 190 -1.24 -29.03 -27.12
N ILE A 191 -2.13 -29.51 -26.23
CA ILE A 191 -1.78 -29.83 -24.83
C ILE A 191 -1.22 -31.26 -24.67
N ARG A 192 -1.26 -32.10 -25.71
CA ARG A 192 -0.98 -33.55 -25.57
C ARG A 192 0.37 -34.05 -26.07
N GLU A 193 1.22 -33.22 -26.67
CA GLU A 193 2.54 -33.64 -27.16
C GLU A 193 3.70 -32.78 -26.65
N ARG A 194 4.23 -33.12 -25.45
CA ARG A 194 5.68 -33.37 -25.16
C ARG A 194 6.10 -33.08 -23.69
N PRO A 195 6.75 -34.04 -22.98
CA PRO A 195 7.45 -33.85 -21.69
C PRO A 195 9.01 -33.94 -21.83
N PRO A 196 9.87 -33.77 -20.78
CA PRO A 196 9.73 -33.12 -19.47
C PRO A 196 10.79 -32.01 -19.20
N LEU A 197 10.59 -31.28 -18.08
CA LEU A 197 11.35 -30.17 -17.50
C LEU A 197 12.88 -30.30 -17.49
N ARG A 198 13.59 -29.30 -18.05
CA ARG A 198 15.05 -29.13 -17.92
C ARG A 198 15.41 -27.68 -17.54
N ARG A 199 15.79 -27.52 -16.26
CA ARG A 199 16.56 -26.44 -15.60
C ARG A 199 16.63 -25.06 -16.29
N LEU A 200 15.96 -24.08 -15.69
CA LEU A 200 16.30 -22.66 -15.83
C LEU A 200 17.61 -22.37 -15.07
N THR A 201 18.73 -22.34 -15.80
CA THR A 201 19.98 -21.73 -15.33
C THR A 201 20.19 -20.40 -16.05
N THR A 202 20.20 -19.32 -15.28
CA THR A 202 21.04 -18.11 -15.42
C THR A 202 21.84 -17.92 -16.72
N GLN A 203 21.43 -16.98 -17.59
CA GLN A 203 22.22 -15.96 -18.32
C GLN A 203 21.21 -14.83 -18.71
N ALA A 204 21.28 -13.56 -18.27
CA ALA A 204 22.24 -12.50 -18.61
C ALA A 204 22.42 -12.38 -20.15
N ILE A 205 22.35 -11.27 -20.86
CA ILE A 205 22.33 -9.83 -20.59
C ILE A 205 22.11 -9.14 -21.95
N GLY A 206 21.64 -7.89 -21.94
CA GLY A 206 22.03 -6.89 -22.94
C GLY A 206 21.09 -5.69 -22.92
N HIS A 207 21.53 -4.43 -22.83
CA HIS A 207 22.79 -3.78 -22.50
C HIS A 207 22.40 -2.31 -22.28
N ARG A 208 22.73 -1.68 -21.13
CA ARG A 208 22.66 -0.22 -20.99
C ARG A 208 23.92 0.25 -20.29
N GLU A 209 24.85 0.76 -21.10
CA GLU A 209 26.05 1.45 -20.64
C GLU A 209 25.65 2.85 -20.19
N ASN A 210 25.95 3.16 -18.94
CA ASN A 210 26.46 4.45 -18.44
C ASN A 210 25.91 4.74 -17.04
N THR A 211 26.40 4.02 -16.03
CA THR A 211 26.61 4.47 -14.65
C THR A 211 27.60 3.49 -14.00
N GLY A 212 28.54 4.01 -13.22
CA GLY A 212 29.76 3.33 -12.80
C GLY A 212 29.56 1.96 -12.15
N THR A 213 30.36 0.99 -12.61
CA THR A 213 31.05 -0.07 -11.86
C THR A 213 30.35 -0.77 -10.68
N GLY A 214 29.03 -0.87 -10.63
CA GLY A 214 28.30 -1.65 -9.61
C GLY A 214 27.84 -3.03 -10.06
N HIS A 215 27.57 -3.21 -11.36
CA HIS A 215 26.82 -4.39 -11.83
C HIS A 215 27.65 -5.65 -12.11
N LYS A 216 28.99 -5.58 -12.01
CA LYS A 216 29.88 -6.75 -12.24
C LYS A 216 30.06 -7.64 -11.00
N PHE A 217 29.63 -7.18 -9.81
CA PHE A 217 29.82 -7.94 -8.56
C PHE A 217 28.55 -8.68 -8.09
N GLY A 218 27.43 -8.60 -8.82
CA GLY A 218 26.19 -9.30 -8.45
C GLY A 218 25.79 -9.07 -6.99
N TRP A 219 25.39 -10.13 -6.29
CA TRP A 219 25.05 -10.10 -4.86
C TRP A 219 26.18 -9.57 -3.97
N ALA A 220 27.45 -9.77 -4.35
CA ALA A 220 28.58 -9.26 -3.58
C ALA A 220 28.66 -7.72 -3.62
N GLY A 221 28.26 -7.10 -4.74
CA GLY A 221 28.16 -5.64 -4.86
C GLY A 221 27.03 -5.08 -3.99
N VAL A 222 25.88 -5.76 -3.98
CA VAL A 222 24.74 -5.42 -3.13
C VAL A 222 25.10 -5.51 -1.65
N VAL A 223 25.83 -6.55 -1.24
CA VAL A 223 26.33 -6.69 0.14
C VAL A 223 27.35 -5.60 0.48
N GLN A 224 28.26 -5.26 -0.43
CA GLN A 224 29.24 -4.20 -0.21
C GLN A 224 28.58 -2.82 -0.11
N GLU A 225 27.53 -2.57 -0.88
CA GLU A 225 26.74 -1.34 -0.84
C GLU A 225 25.86 -1.26 0.42
N LEU A 226 25.26 -2.38 0.83
CA LEU A 226 24.60 -2.52 2.12
C LEU A 226 25.58 -2.25 3.26
N GLN A 227 26.78 -2.83 3.22
CA GLN A 227 27.83 -2.61 4.22
C GLN A 227 28.29 -1.16 4.26
N LYS A 228 28.24 -0.43 3.15
CA LYS A 228 28.56 1.01 3.09
C LYS A 228 27.38 1.90 3.46
N SER A 229 26.17 1.34 3.63
CA SER A 229 24.97 2.11 3.93
C SER A 229 25.02 2.70 5.35
N PRO A 230 24.82 4.03 5.51
CA PRO A 230 24.76 4.65 6.83
C PRO A 230 23.58 4.15 7.67
N ARG A 231 22.53 3.62 7.03
CA ARG A 231 21.37 3.03 7.71
C ARG A 231 21.71 1.69 8.38
N MET A 232 22.61 0.90 7.80
CA MET A 232 23.13 -0.31 8.43
C MET A 232 24.01 0.03 9.65
N HIS A 233 24.88 1.04 9.53
CA HIS A 233 25.73 1.48 10.63
C HIS A 233 24.93 2.02 11.83
N LYS A 234 23.85 2.77 11.58
CA LYS A 234 22.92 3.22 12.64
C LYS A 234 22.27 2.03 13.36
N ARG A 235 21.85 0.99 12.62
CA ARG A 235 21.29 -0.22 13.24
C ARG A 235 22.32 -1.00 14.05
N ARG A 236 23.54 -1.18 13.53
CA ARG A 236 24.63 -1.85 14.25
C ARG A 236 25.01 -1.14 15.55
N SER A 237 25.24 0.18 15.48
CA SER A 237 25.53 0.98 16.67
C SER A 237 24.38 1.01 17.68
N SER A 238 23.12 0.96 17.22
CA SER A 238 21.98 0.82 18.12
C SER A 238 21.97 -0.53 18.85
N ILE A 239 22.32 -1.61 18.16
CA ILE A 239 22.37 -2.97 18.72
C ILE A 239 23.56 -3.11 19.68
N GLU A 240 24.72 -2.58 19.31
CA GLU A 240 25.90 -2.56 20.18
C GLU A 240 25.62 -1.82 21.48
N ARG A 241 24.97 -0.64 21.41
CA ARG A 241 24.55 0.11 22.61
C ARG A 241 23.54 -0.65 23.46
N SER A 242 22.57 -1.35 22.86
CA SER A 242 21.63 -2.15 23.64
C SER A 242 22.32 -3.32 24.35
N ILE A 243 23.29 -3.97 23.70
CA ILE A 243 24.05 -5.06 24.29
C ILE A 243 24.97 -4.55 25.40
N GLU A 244 25.64 -3.41 25.20
CA GLU A 244 26.44 -2.76 26.24
C GLU A 244 25.59 -2.37 27.44
N GLN A 245 24.37 -1.87 27.21
CA GLN A 245 23.43 -1.52 28.27
C GLN A 245 22.94 -2.76 29.03
N GLU A 246 22.65 -3.86 28.34
CA GLU A 246 22.31 -5.14 28.99
C GLU A 246 23.47 -5.71 29.80
N LEU A 247 24.70 -5.62 29.28
CA LEU A 247 25.90 -6.11 29.98
C LEU A 247 26.27 -5.23 31.18
N ALA A 248 26.07 -3.92 31.08
CA ALA A 248 26.21 -2.99 32.20
C ALA A 248 25.16 -3.26 33.29
N ASN A 249 23.91 -3.50 32.89
CA ASN A 249 22.85 -3.92 33.81
C ASN A 249 23.18 -5.25 34.48
N ALA A 250 23.67 -6.25 33.74
CA ALA A 250 24.04 -7.54 34.29
C ALA A 250 25.21 -7.47 35.30
N LYS A 251 26.14 -6.52 35.14
CA LYS A 251 27.23 -6.27 36.10
C LYS A 251 26.78 -5.57 37.38
N LEU A 252 25.66 -4.86 37.36
CA LEU A 252 25.09 -4.19 38.54
C LEU A 252 24.22 -5.13 39.39
N THR A 253 23.95 -6.34 38.91
CA THR A 253 23.13 -7.36 39.60
C THR A 253 23.97 -8.43 40.33
N ILE A 254 25.29 -8.23 40.47
CA ILE A 254 26.21 -9.03 41.30
C ILE A 254 26.77 -8.11 42.38
#